data_AF-A0A9D2P2L5-F1
#
_entry.id   AF-A0A9D2P2L5-F1
#
_cell.length_a   1.000
_cell.length_b   1.000
_cell.length_c   1.000
_cell.angle_alpha   90.00
_cell.angle_beta   90.00
_cell.angle_gamma   90.00
#
_symmetry.space_group_name_H-M   'P 1'
#
loop_
_entity.id
_entity.type
_entity.pdbx_description
1 polymer ?
#
loop_
_entity_poly.entity_id
_entity_poly.type
_entity_poly.pdbx_seq_one_letter_code
_entity_poly.pdbx_strand_id
1 'polypeptide(L)' 'MPKIKTNRAAAKRFKLTGTGKLKRNKAYKSHILTKKSTKRKRNLRQSTIT' A
#
# COMPACT_ATOMS: atom_id res chain seq x y z
N MET A 1 -16.19 23.13 18.96
CA MET A 1 -15.06 22.82 18.05
C MET A 1 -15.51 21.75 17.05
N PRO A 2 -15.37 21.95 15.74
CA PRO A 2 -15.76 20.93 14.76
C PRO A 2 -14.80 19.72 14.81
N LYS A 3 -15.33 18.52 14.55
CA LYS A 3 -14.52 17.29 14.51
C LYS A 3 -13.56 17.31 13.33
N ILE A 4 -12.31 16.88 13.54
CA ILE A 4 -11.32 16.70 12.47
C ILE A 4 -11.83 15.61 11.51
N LYS A 5 -11.92 15.94 10.22
CA LYS A 5 -12.35 15.00 9.18
C LYS A 5 -11.19 14.12 8.75
N THR A 6 -11.43 12.81 8.63
CA THR A 6 -10.41 11.88 8.15
C THR A 6 -10.19 12.03 6.65
N ASN A 7 -8.93 12.03 6.22
CA ASN A 7 -8.60 12.00 4.81
C ASN A 7 -8.99 10.63 4.22
N ARG A 8 -10.08 10.61 3.45
CA ARG A 8 -10.65 9.39 2.85
C ARG A 8 -9.68 8.72 1.86
N ALA A 9 -8.81 9.48 1.21
CA ALA A 9 -7.82 8.92 0.29
C ALA A 9 -6.74 8.13 1.03
N ALA A 10 -6.26 8.65 2.17
CA ALA A 10 -5.29 7.97 3.02
C ALA A 10 -5.91 6.72 3.67
N ALA A 11 -7.13 6.82 4.20
CA ALA A 11 -7.83 5.70 4.84
C ALA A 11 -8.06 4.50 3.90
N LYS A 12 -8.17 4.73 2.58
CA LYS A 12 -8.28 3.66 1.57
C LYS A 12 -6.95 2.95 1.27
N ARG A 13 -5.82 3.60 1.52
CA ARG A 13 -4.47 3.17 1.09
C ARG A 13 -3.60 2.63 2.22
N PHE A 14 -3.81 3.11 3.44
CA PHE A 14 -3.00 2.77 4.61
C PHE A 14 -3.85 2.10 5.69
N LYS A 15 -3.28 1.08 6.34
CA LYS A 15 -3.88 0.42 7.50
C LYS A 15 -2.88 0.38 8.65
N LEU A 16 -3.37 0.55 9.88
CA LEU A 16 -2.57 0.37 11.09
C LEU A 16 -2.41 -1.12 11.41
N THR A 17 -1.21 -1.52 11.80
CA THR A 17 -0.94 -2.83 12.40
C THR A 17 -1.19 -2.78 13.90
N GLY A 18 -1.28 -3.94 14.56
CA GLY A 18 -1.46 -3.99 16.03
C GLY A 18 -0.32 -3.31 16.82
N THR A 19 0.84 -3.15 16.20
CA THR A 19 2.02 -2.46 16.76
C THR A 19 2.08 -0.97 16.41
N GLY A 20 1.07 -0.41 15.74
CA GLY A 20 1.02 1.01 15.36
C GLY A 20 1.78 1.37 14.08
N LYS A 21 2.38 0.40 13.38
CA LYS A 21 3.04 0.63 12.08
C LYS A 21 2.01 0.73 10.95
N LEU A 22 2.38 1.37 9.84
CA LEU A 22 1.52 1.54 8.68
C LEU A 22 1.80 0.47 7.62
N LYS A 23 0.77 -0.29 7.27
CA LYS A 23 0.77 -1.23 6.16
C LYS A 23 0.30 -0.55 4.88
N ARG A 24 1.05 -0.72 3.79
CA ARG A 24 0.70 -0.24 2.44
C ARG A 24 1.06 -1.25 1.35
N ASN A 25 0.42 -1.12 0.19
CA ASN A 25 0.78 -1.89 -1.01
C ASN A 25 1.88 -1.19 -1.81
N LYS A 26 2.73 -1.97 -2.49
CA LYS A 26 3.76 -1.44 -3.41
C LYS A 26 3.11 -1.02 -4.73
N ALA A 27 3.63 0.06 -5.32
CA ALA A 27 3.19 0.53 -6.64
C ALA A 27 3.71 -0.36 -7.79
N TYR A 28 3.26 -0.07 -9.01
CA TYR A 28 3.75 -0.67 -10.27
C TYR A 28 3.40 -2.14 -10.53
N LYS A 29 2.37 -2.68 -9.86
CA LYS A 29 1.87 -4.04 -10.11
C LYS A 29 0.55 -4.09 -10.91
N SER A 30 -0.02 -2.94 -11.30
CA SER A 30 -1.34 -2.93 -11.97
C SER A 30 -1.28 -3.17 -13.48
N HIS A 31 -0.28 -2.65 -14.20
CA HIS A 31 -0.20 -2.75 -15.66
C HIS A 31 1.26 -2.87 -16.15
N ILE A 32 1.42 -3.19 -17.44
CA ILE A 32 2.72 -3.42 -18.11
C ILE A 32 3.53 -4.47 -17.33
N LEU A 33 2.94 -5.65 -17.15
CA LEU A 33 3.51 -6.77 -16.40
C LEU A 33 4.26 -7.77 -17.28
N THR A 34 4.01 -7.74 -18.59
CA THR A 34 4.61 -8.64 -19.59
C THR A 34 6.14 -8.49 -19.60
N LYS A 35 6.65 -7.25 -19.70
CA LYS A 35 8.09 -6.94 -19.69
C LYS A 35 8.77 -7.02 -18.32
N LYS A 36 8.02 -7.26 -17.23
CA LYS A 36 8.59 -7.33 -15.87
C LYS A 36 8.97 -8.77 -15.55
N SER A 37 10.19 -8.98 -15.10
CA SER A 37 10.65 -10.30 -14.63
C SER A 37 9.75 -10.84 -13.52
N THR A 38 9.63 -12.16 -13.44
CA THR A 38 8.84 -12.87 -12.42
C THR A 38 9.33 -12.53 -11.01
N LYS A 39 10.65 -12.40 -10.81
CA LYS A 39 11.28 -11.96 -9.55
C LYS A 39 10.78 -10.57 -9.12
N ARG A 40 10.74 -9.59 -10.03
CA ARG A 40 10.22 -8.25 -9.74
C ARG A 40 8.74 -8.29 -9.36
N LYS A 41 7.91 -9.04 -10.12
CA LYS A 41 6.47 -9.18 -9.84
C LYS A 41 6.20 -9.81 -8.46
N ARG A 42 7.03 -10.76 -8.04
CA ARG A 42 6.96 -11.40 -6.72
C ARG A 42 7.23 -10.40 -5.60
N ASN A 43 8.32 -9.63 -5.72
CA ASN A 43 8.69 -8.63 -4.72
C ASN A 43 7.65 -7.51 -4.56
N LEU A 44 6.95 -7.17 -5.66
CA LEU A 44 5.85 -6.18 -5.66
C LEU A 44 4.53 -6.74 -5.10
N ARG A 45 4.39 -8.06 -4.90
CA ARG A 45 3.17 -8.67 -4.34
C ARG A 45 3.00 -8.40 -2.84
N GLN A 46 4.11 -8.36 -2.11
CA GLN A 46 4.08 -8.25 -0.66
C GLN A 46 3.84 -6.80 -0.24
N SER A 47 2.85 -6.59 0.64
CA SER A 47 2.66 -5.31 1.30
C SER A 47 3.88 -4.96 2.14
N THR A 48 4.22 -3.68 2.19
CA THR A 48 5.32 -3.18 3.01
C THR A 48 4.74 -2.62 4.31
N ILE A 49 5.42 -2.91 5.41
CA ILE A 49 5.20 -2.27 6.70
C ILE A 49 6.20 -1.12 6.77
N THR A 50 5.69 0.08 7.01
CA THR A 50 6.45 1.29 7.31
C THR A 50 6.18 1.62 8.76
#